data_AF-L5NTD2-F1
#
_entry.id   AF-L5NTD2-F1
#
_cell.length_a   1.000
_cell.length_b   1.000
_cell.length_c   1.000
_cell.angle_alpha   90.00
_cell.angle_beta   90.00
_cell.angle_gamma   90.00
#
_symmetry.space_group_name_H-M   'P 1'
#
loop_
_entity.id
_entity.type
_entity.pdbx_description
1 polymer ?
#
loop_
_entity_poly.entity_id
_entity_poly.type
_entity_poly.pdbx_seq_one_letter_code
_entity_poly.pdbx_strand_id
1 'polypeptide(L)'
;MQFSSWRWNRIIAFFGGAGLLFLVPWSGLSPVLPEWTIDVLRSVPLGLCVYGFTEQPRNVIAMVPAGTALGVGILALYRAFGFGLF
;
A
#
# COMPACT_ATOMS: atom_id res chain seq x y z
N MET A 1 24.07 -17.02 -8.12
CA MET A 1 24.02 -15.55 -7.85
C MET A 1 22.60 -15.00 -7.64
N GLN A 2 21.56 -15.60 -8.22
CA GLN A 2 20.15 -15.15 -8.16
C GLN A 2 19.49 -15.18 -6.76
N PHE A 3 19.98 -16.04 -5.86
CA PHE A 3 19.42 -16.17 -4.51
C PHE A 3 19.80 -14.99 -3.59
N SER A 4 21.03 -14.48 -3.73
CA SER A 4 21.51 -13.32 -2.99
C SER A 4 20.75 -12.05 -3.40
N SER A 5 20.57 -11.84 -4.71
CA SER A 5 19.80 -10.70 -5.21
C SER A 5 18.31 -10.77 -4.83
N TRP A 6 17.72 -11.97 -4.78
CA TRP A 6 16.35 -12.14 -4.30
C TRP A 6 16.19 -11.74 -2.82
N ARG A 7 17.13 -12.14 -1.95
CA ARG A 7 17.13 -11.75 -0.53
C ARG A 7 17.34 -10.25 -0.35
N TRP A 8 18.29 -9.67 -1.06
CA TRP A 8 18.55 -8.22 -1.02
C TRP A 8 17.35 -7.39 -1.46
N ASN A 9 16.65 -7.80 -2.53
CA ASN A 9 15.43 -7.13 -2.98
C ASN A 9 14.35 -7.08 -1.89
N ARG A 10 14.27 -8.12 -1.05
CA ARG A 10 13.29 -8.20 0.05
C ARG A 10 13.66 -7.32 1.23
N ILE A 11 14.95 -7.30 1.58
CA ILE A 11 15.48 -6.41 2.61
C ILE A 11 15.23 -4.94 2.24
N ILE A 12 15.60 -4.55 1.01
CA ILE A 12 15.40 -3.18 0.51
C ILE A 12 13.91 -2.84 0.44
N ALA A 13 13.06 -3.76 0.00
CA ALA A 13 11.61 -3.53 -0.02
C ALA A 13 11.05 -3.34 1.39
N PHE A 14 11.49 -4.12 2.38
CA PHE A 14 11.04 -3.97 3.76
C PHE A 14 11.39 -2.59 4.32
N PHE A 15 12.67 -2.21 4.28
CA PHE A 15 13.13 -0.93 4.82
C PHE A 15 12.61 0.26 4.01
N GLY A 16 12.50 0.12 2.68
CA GLY A 16 11.88 1.13 1.82
C GLY A 16 10.40 1.32 2.14
N GLY A 17 9.65 0.24 2.32
CA GLY A 17 8.25 0.27 2.75
C GLY A 17 8.08 0.91 4.14
N ALA A 18 8.89 0.48 5.11
CA ALA A 18 8.84 1.01 6.48
C ALA A 18 9.20 2.50 6.52
N GLY A 19 10.24 2.90 5.78
CA GLY A 19 10.62 4.31 5.64
C GLY A 19 9.53 5.15 5.01
N LEU A 20 8.89 4.67 3.93
CA LEU A 20 7.76 5.36 3.30
C LEU A 20 6.55 5.46 4.24
N LEU A 21 6.20 4.40 4.97
CA LEU A 21 5.11 4.47 5.96
C LEU A 21 5.40 5.51 7.04
N PHE A 22 6.65 5.63 7.48
CA PHE A 22 7.07 6.63 8.45
C PHE A 22 7.06 8.06 7.88
N LEU A 23 7.46 8.24 6.61
CA LEU A 23 7.61 9.55 5.98
C LEU A 23 6.30 10.10 5.39
N VAL A 24 5.37 9.24 4.95
CA VAL A 24 4.08 9.66 4.33
C VAL A 24 3.29 10.66 5.20
N PRO A 25 3.17 10.50 6.52
CA PRO A 25 2.53 11.51 7.38
C PRO A 25 3.17 12.91 7.31
N TRP A 26 4.47 12.99 7.03
CA TRP A 26 5.25 14.23 6.96
C TRP A 26 5.30 14.85 5.56
N SER A 27 4.77 14.16 4.56
CA SER A 27 4.81 14.59 3.15
C SER A 27 3.90 15.80 2.83
N GLY A 28 3.04 16.21 3.77
CA GLY A 28 2.05 17.27 3.52
C GLY A 28 0.95 16.87 2.53
N LEU A 29 0.83 15.59 2.17
CA LEU A 29 -0.20 15.10 1.25
C LEU A 29 -1.61 15.11 1.88
N SER A 30 -1.70 15.01 3.21
CA SER A 30 -2.98 14.93 3.93
C SER A 30 -3.97 16.08 3.66
N PRO A 31 -3.55 17.36 3.61
CA PRO A 31 -4.45 18.47 3.29
C PRO A 31 -4.77 18.61 1.78
N VAL A 32 -4.03 17.94 0.89
CA VAL A 32 -4.16 18.12 -0.57
C VAL A 32 -4.94 16.99 -1.23
N LEU A 33 -4.91 15.79 -0.62
CA LEU A 33 -5.54 14.60 -1.16
C LEU A 33 -6.74 14.17 -0.30
N PRO A 34 -7.80 13.62 -0.93
CA PRO A 34 -8.84 12.92 -0.20
C PRO A 34 -8.27 11.79 0.65
N GLU A 35 -8.87 11.55 1.83
CA GLU A 35 -8.45 10.49 2.76
C GLU A 35 -8.34 9.12 2.08
N TRP A 36 -9.30 8.81 1.22
CA TRP A 36 -9.33 7.56 0.47
C TRP A 36 -8.11 7.39 -0.46
N THR A 37 -7.65 8.48 -1.08
CA THR A 37 -6.44 8.45 -1.94
C THR A 37 -5.20 8.18 -1.10
N ILE A 38 -5.15 8.76 0.11
CA ILE A 38 -4.05 8.55 1.05
C ILE A 38 -4.01 7.09 1.51
N ASP A 39 -5.16 6.47 1.77
CA ASP A 39 -5.23 5.05 2.17
C ASP A 39 -4.73 4.11 1.07
N VAL A 40 -5.12 4.38 -0.19
CA VAL A 40 -4.60 3.64 -1.34
C VAL A 40 -3.08 3.84 -1.48
N LEU A 41 -2.58 5.07 -1.34
CA LEU A 41 -1.13 5.33 -1.41
C LEU A 41 -0.35 4.65 -0.27
N ARG A 42 -0.92 4.57 0.93
CA ARG A 42 -0.32 3.86 2.09
C ARG A 42 -0.32 2.35 1.93
N SER A 43 -1.21 1.78 1.14
CA SER A 43 -1.22 0.34 0.87
C SER A 43 -0.01 -0.14 0.05
N VAL A 44 0.61 0.75 -0.73
CA VAL A 44 1.81 0.43 -1.52
C VAL A 44 3.02 0.13 -0.63
N PRO A 45 3.46 1.02 0.28
CA PRO A 45 4.56 0.72 1.17
C PRO A 45 4.22 -0.39 2.17
N LEU A 46 2.95 -0.57 2.55
CA LEU A 46 2.49 -1.76 3.27
C LEU A 46 2.78 -3.05 2.48
N GLY A 47 2.43 -3.08 1.19
CA GLY A 47 2.74 -4.21 0.30
C GLY A 47 4.24 -4.48 0.20
N LEU A 48 5.08 -3.44 0.16
CA LEU A 48 6.55 -3.59 0.19
C LEU A 48 7.04 -4.23 1.49
N CYS A 49 6.49 -3.84 2.65
CA CYS A 49 6.79 -4.50 3.92
C CYS A 49 6.39 -5.98 3.91
N VAL A 50 5.20 -6.31 3.39
CA VAL A 50 4.72 -7.69 3.30
C VAL A 50 5.59 -8.52 2.35
N TYR A 51 6.03 -7.95 1.22
CA TYR A 51 6.97 -8.61 0.30
C TYR A 51 8.32 -8.89 0.97
N GLY A 52 8.81 -7.94 1.76
CA GLY A 52 10.06 -8.09 2.49
C GLY A 52 10.00 -9.16 3.59
N PHE A 53 8.85 -9.30 4.26
CA PHE A 53 8.67 -10.19 5.40
C PHE A 53 8.22 -11.62 5.03
N THR A 54 7.45 -11.79 3.94
CA THR A 54 6.81 -13.06 3.57
C THR A 54 7.37 -13.61 2.27
N GLU A 55 7.46 -14.93 2.07
CA GLU A 55 7.94 -15.56 0.82
C GLU A 55 6.99 -15.45 -0.38
N GLN A 56 5.95 -14.62 -0.27
CA GLN A 56 4.95 -14.44 -1.30
C GLN A 56 5.55 -13.85 -2.60
N PRO A 57 5.06 -14.29 -3.77
CA PRO A 57 5.54 -13.81 -5.05
C PRO A 57 4.98 -12.41 -5.34
N ARG A 58 5.69 -11.64 -6.18
CA ARG A 58 5.42 -10.20 -6.41
C ARG A 58 4.00 -9.91 -6.91
N ASN A 59 3.47 -10.81 -7.74
CA ASN A 59 2.11 -10.79 -8.27
C ASN A 59 1.06 -10.90 -7.16
N VAL A 60 1.30 -11.69 -6.12
CA VAL A 60 0.39 -11.77 -4.95
C VAL A 60 0.46 -10.48 -4.14
N ILE A 61 1.67 -9.95 -3.92
CA ILE A 61 1.83 -8.68 -3.20
C ILE A 61 1.17 -7.50 -3.92
N ALA A 62 1.24 -7.45 -5.25
CA ALA A 62 0.60 -6.40 -6.05
C ALA A 62 -0.93 -6.38 -5.87
N MET A 63 -1.54 -7.48 -5.42
CA MET A 63 -2.96 -7.53 -5.08
C MET A 63 -3.30 -6.72 -3.82
N VAL A 64 -2.34 -6.42 -2.95
CA VAL A 64 -2.57 -5.59 -1.76
C VAL A 64 -3.00 -4.17 -2.15
N PRO A 65 -2.23 -3.40 -2.94
CA PRO A 65 -2.67 -2.08 -3.37
C PRO A 65 -3.84 -2.13 -4.35
N ALA A 66 -3.90 -3.14 -5.23
CA ALA A 66 -5.02 -3.29 -6.16
C ALA A 66 -6.35 -3.54 -5.41
N GLY A 67 -6.35 -4.45 -4.44
CA GLY A 67 -7.51 -4.76 -3.60
C GLY A 67 -7.91 -3.59 -2.72
N THR A 68 -6.93 -2.85 -2.18
CA THR A 68 -7.21 -1.62 -1.42
C THR A 68 -7.86 -0.56 -2.31
N ALA A 69 -7.32 -0.32 -3.51
CA ALA A 69 -7.91 0.62 -4.47
C ALA A 69 -9.34 0.24 -4.85
N LEU A 70 -9.59 -1.05 -5.11
CA LEU A 70 -10.94 -1.54 -5.42
C LEU A 70 -11.90 -1.39 -4.24
N GLY A 71 -11.51 -1.82 -3.04
CA GLY A 71 -12.36 -1.72 -1.85
C GLY A 71 -12.68 -0.27 -1.48
N VAL A 72 -11.68 0.60 -1.55
CA VAL A 72 -11.83 2.03 -1.30
C VAL A 72 -12.69 2.69 -2.39
N GLY A 73 -12.50 2.34 -3.67
CA GLY A 73 -13.33 2.83 -4.77
C GLY A 73 -14.79 2.42 -4.63
N ILE A 74 -15.05 1.17 -4.24
CA ILE A 74 -16.40 0.67 -3.95
C ILE A 74 -17.02 1.45 -2.78
N LEU A 75 -16.28 1.65 -1.69
CA LEU A 75 -16.75 2.43 -0.54
C LEU A 75 -17.08 3.88 -0.93
N ALA A 76 -16.23 4.52 -1.74
CA ALA A 76 -16.46 5.86 -2.25
C ALA A 76 -17.73 5.93 -3.11
N LEU A 77 -17.97 4.94 -3.97
CA LEU A 77 -19.21 4.83 -4.76
C LEU A 77 -20.43 4.67 -3.85
N TYR A 78 -20.40 3.79 -2.85
CA TYR A 78 -21.52 3.64 -1.90
C TYR A 78 -21.86 4.96 -1.20
N ARG A 79 -20.84 5.70 -0.74
CA ARG A 79 -21.03 7.03 -0.14
C ARG A 79 -21.64 8.03 -1.13
N ALA A 80 -21.18 8.04 -2.38
CA ALA A 80 -21.72 8.92 -3.43
C ALA A 80 -23.19 8.63 -3.76
N PHE A 81 -23.62 7.36 -3.67
CA PHE A 81 -25.01 6.95 -3.85
C PHE A 81 -25.88 7.12 -2.59
N GLY A 82 -25.36 7.70 -1.52
CA GLY A 82 -26.12 7.98 -0.29
C GLY A 82 -26.32 6.77 0.61
N PHE A 83 -25.64 5.65 0.35
CA PHE A 83 -25.62 4.52 1.28
C PHE A 83 -24.62 4.83 2.40
N GLY A 84 -25.13 5.20 3.57
CA GLY A 84 -24.34 5.34 4.79
C GLY A 84 -23.88 3.98 5.27
N LEU A 85 -22.64 3.59 4.92
CA LEU A 85 -21.94 2.53 5.63
C LEU A 85 -21.36 3.15 6.90
N PHE A 86 -21.87 2.64 8.02
CA PHE A 86 -21.74 3.10 9.41
C PHE A 86 -20.32 3.53 9.83
#